data_AF-A0A4V2YNW2-F1
#
_entry.id   AF-A0A4V2YNW2-F1
#
_cell.length_a   1.000
_cell.length_b   1.000
_cell.length_c   1.000
_cell.angle_alpha   90.00
_cell.angle_beta   90.00
_cell.angle_gamma   90.00
#
_symmetry.space_group_name_H-M   'P 1'
#
loop_
_entity.id
_entity.type
_entity.pdbx_description
1 polymer ?
#
loop_
_entity_poly.entity_id
_entity_poly.type
_entity_poly.pdbx_seq_one_letter_code
_entity_poly.pdbx_strand_id
1 'polypeptide(L)'
;MAIDLCNKSPGALAEHHPGRWDAAVQDPKALEDLATEQKDALNFAYRTTLSNVDPRFVAGDPAAWASDFGYALDRVAIRLDNRSNDQLREQAFQHPDPAMREQALFEYADRDHEDAVALLAEAARTDQDRQVRWDALWAIEKLGGPTAIAALGEFLTDDDPEIAEWAKLFISELQTGDPAFDGRSGLYTPDRTFDETIFLLIHCDLYVRLDPSNTHWGKISLAPQGLARIYGQAHACPNVATREKQLVIAKTIDGLHQDGSPHCDNYLFRGFTDRTRRDRGNFFFESLVPRTFFKSGQADDPSQGVRQANIGFARYGTWHLEPRFQVREEAAIRYVRGRFQGWGYVDLSRIAGKSLEEVLVPGNGVLSTLHDPEVGPMTNAFILGTFKGKLNDWDGDGTIDLNSRDVYSTVDGEIDMDQDGVADRPGLTCCDHTALMP
;
A
#
# COMPACT_ATOMS: atom_id res chain seq x y z
N MET A 1 13.18 21.49 -1.67
CA MET A 1 12.85 22.90 -1.96
C MET A 1 12.02 23.43 -0.80
N ALA A 2 12.66 24.11 0.15
CA ALA A 2 11.98 25.01 1.07
C ALA A 2 11.97 26.39 0.41
N ILE A 3 10.80 27.02 0.29
CA ILE A 3 10.73 28.42 -0.13
C ILE A 3 11.08 29.26 1.09
N ASP A 4 12.25 29.88 1.05
CA ASP A 4 12.68 30.93 1.96
C ASP A 4 11.74 32.14 1.79
N LEU A 5 10.96 32.44 2.84
CA LEU A 5 10.01 33.55 2.88
C LEU A 5 10.63 34.85 3.43
N CYS A 6 11.94 34.89 3.69
CA CYS A 6 12.59 36.05 4.29
C CYS A 6 13.32 36.92 3.25
N ASN A 7 12.61 37.45 2.24
CA ASN A 7 13.05 38.63 1.47
C ASN A 7 11.97 39.17 0.52
N LYS A 8 10.94 39.85 1.05
CA LYS A 8 10.10 40.76 0.25
C LYS A 8 10.15 42.16 0.82
N SER A 9 10.84 43.06 0.11
CA SER A 9 10.96 44.47 0.42
C SER A 9 9.60 45.20 0.31
N PRO A 10 9.28 46.21 1.15
CA PRO A 10 7.92 46.78 1.29
C PRO A 10 7.48 47.77 0.19
N GLY A 11 8.02 47.71 -1.03
CA GLY A 11 7.93 48.81 -2.00
C GLY A 11 6.91 48.70 -3.13
N ALA A 12 6.16 47.59 -3.26
CA ALA A 12 5.36 47.32 -4.47
C ALA A 12 3.86 47.06 -4.22
N LEU A 13 3.29 47.64 -3.16
CA LEU A 13 1.84 47.67 -2.96
C LEU A 13 1.35 49.11 -3.10
N ALA A 14 1.04 49.52 -4.33
CA ALA A 14 0.26 50.72 -4.59
C ALA A 14 -0.88 50.40 -5.58
N GLU A 15 -2.09 50.46 -5.02
CA GLU A 15 -3.35 50.88 -5.64
C GLU A 15 -3.91 50.10 -6.84
N HIS A 16 -4.65 49.02 -6.54
CA HIS A 16 -5.86 48.69 -7.31
C HIS A 16 -7.01 48.35 -6.36
N HIS A 17 -8.08 49.13 -6.39
CA HIS A 17 -9.34 48.83 -5.70
C HIS A 17 -10.03 47.64 -6.39
N PRO A 18 -10.30 46.52 -5.69
CA PRO A 18 -11.12 45.45 -6.25
C PRO A 18 -12.58 45.92 -6.24
N GLY A 19 -13.26 45.84 -7.38
CA GLY A 19 -14.69 46.18 -7.51
C GLY A 19 -15.59 45.31 -6.62
N ARG A 20 -16.83 45.74 -6.38
CA ARG A 20 -17.80 45.01 -5.56
C ARG A 20 -18.41 43.84 -6.34
N TRP A 21 -18.48 42.66 -5.71
CA TRP A 21 -18.94 41.38 -6.26
C TRP A 21 -20.33 41.42 -6.90
N ASP A 22 -21.21 42.20 -6.29
CA ASP A 22 -22.59 42.47 -6.66
C ASP A 22 -22.75 43.20 -8.01
N ALA A 23 -21.70 43.84 -8.52
CA ALA A 23 -21.71 44.48 -9.84
C ALA A 23 -21.31 43.52 -10.99
N ALA A 24 -20.82 42.31 -10.69
CA ALA A 24 -20.25 41.39 -11.69
C ALA A 24 -21.24 40.33 -12.21
N VAL A 25 -22.39 40.14 -11.55
CA VAL A 25 -23.35 39.08 -11.92
C VAL A 25 -24.69 39.71 -12.28
N GLN A 26 -24.93 39.91 -13.57
CA GLN A 26 -26.27 40.21 -14.07
C GLN A 26 -27.05 38.89 -14.21
N ASP A 27 -28.07 38.74 -13.36
CA ASP A 27 -29.18 37.79 -13.46
C ASP A 27 -28.81 36.28 -13.31
N PRO A 28 -28.81 35.74 -12.07
CA PRO A 28 -28.55 34.33 -11.85
C PRO A 28 -29.78 33.49 -12.23
N LYS A 29 -29.79 32.95 -13.46
CA LYS A 29 -30.77 31.92 -13.83
C LYS A 29 -30.55 30.65 -13.01
N ALA A 30 -31.62 30.07 -12.47
CA ALA A 30 -31.54 28.79 -11.78
C ALA A 30 -31.18 27.68 -12.79
N LEU A 31 -30.41 26.68 -12.33
CA LEU A 31 -29.94 25.54 -13.15
C LEU A 31 -31.09 24.78 -13.85
N GLU A 32 -32.27 24.88 -13.25
CA GLU A 32 -33.52 24.27 -13.69
C GLU A 32 -34.02 24.86 -15.02
N ASP A 33 -33.75 26.16 -15.25
CA ASP A 33 -34.22 26.95 -16.38
C ASP A 33 -33.33 26.84 -17.64
N LEU A 34 -32.26 26.05 -17.58
CA LEU A 34 -31.36 25.84 -18.72
C LEU A 34 -31.97 24.85 -19.73
N ALA A 35 -31.89 25.19 -21.03
CA ALA A 35 -32.25 24.28 -22.11
C ALA A 35 -31.34 23.04 -22.14
N THR A 36 -31.79 21.91 -22.69
CA THR A 36 -31.04 20.64 -22.71
C THR A 36 -29.64 20.80 -23.32
N GLU A 37 -29.51 21.52 -24.43
CA GLU A 37 -28.22 21.80 -25.07
C GLU A 37 -27.28 22.64 -24.20
N GLN A 38 -27.84 23.52 -23.36
CA GLN A 38 -27.06 24.29 -22.39
C GLN A 38 -26.69 23.46 -21.18
N LYS A 39 -27.55 22.54 -20.72
CA LYS A 39 -27.24 21.55 -19.68
C LYS A 39 -26.18 20.55 -20.17
N ASP A 40 -26.21 20.16 -21.44
CA ASP A 40 -25.22 19.29 -22.07
C ASP A 40 -23.90 20.02 -22.31
N ALA A 41 -23.94 21.29 -22.74
CA ALA A 41 -22.76 22.14 -22.78
C ALA A 41 -22.21 22.41 -21.38
N LEU A 42 -23.06 22.54 -20.35
CA LEU A 42 -22.66 22.68 -18.96
C LEU A 42 -22.11 21.38 -18.40
N ASN A 43 -22.63 20.20 -18.77
CA ASN A 43 -22.12 18.88 -18.39
C ASN A 43 -20.81 18.55 -19.11
N PHE A 44 -20.70 18.93 -20.38
CA PHE A 44 -19.46 18.85 -21.15
C PHE A 44 -18.44 19.83 -20.58
N ALA A 45 -18.83 21.06 -20.26
CA ALA A 45 -18.01 22.02 -19.54
C ALA A 45 -17.68 21.48 -18.14
N TYR A 46 -18.58 20.84 -17.40
CA TYR A 46 -18.32 20.27 -16.07
C TYR A 46 -17.28 19.15 -16.17
N ARG A 47 -17.41 18.27 -17.16
CA ARG A 47 -16.42 17.24 -17.51
C ARG A 47 -15.08 17.83 -17.97
N THR A 48 -15.07 18.98 -18.64
CA THR A 48 -13.87 19.61 -19.20
C THR A 48 -13.30 20.76 -18.36
N THR A 49 -13.98 21.24 -17.32
CA THR A 49 -13.54 22.26 -16.35
C THR A 49 -13.13 21.65 -15.01
N LEU A 50 -13.49 20.38 -14.78
CA LEU A 50 -12.73 19.46 -13.92
C LEU A 50 -11.30 19.19 -14.42
N SER A 51 -10.85 19.81 -15.52
CA SER A 51 -9.43 19.87 -15.90
C SER A 51 -8.53 20.61 -14.88
N ASN A 52 -9.11 21.20 -13.83
CA ASN A 52 -8.39 21.72 -12.66
C ASN A 52 -8.54 20.84 -11.40
N VAL A 53 -9.26 19.71 -11.49
CA VAL A 53 -9.17 18.64 -10.50
C VAL A 53 -8.28 17.59 -11.10
N ASP A 54 -7.18 17.33 -10.42
CA ASP A 54 -6.29 16.27 -10.83
C ASP A 54 -7.06 14.94 -10.90
N PRO A 55 -7.00 14.16 -12.00
CA PRO A 55 -7.70 12.88 -12.12
C PRO A 55 -7.43 11.93 -10.95
N ARG A 56 -6.36 12.17 -10.18
CA ARG A 56 -6.10 11.61 -8.86
C ARG A 56 -7.25 11.70 -7.86
N PHE A 57 -8.29 12.53 -8.00
CA PHE A 57 -9.32 12.73 -6.95
C PHE A 57 -10.75 12.28 -7.31
N VAL A 58 -10.96 11.59 -8.44
CA VAL A 58 -12.33 11.46 -9.01
C VAL A 58 -12.85 10.01 -9.12
N ALA A 59 -12.03 8.98 -8.97
CA ALA A 59 -12.50 7.59 -8.85
C ALA A 59 -11.35 6.65 -8.41
N GLY A 60 -11.68 5.49 -7.83
CA GLY A 60 -10.72 4.44 -7.44
C GLY A 60 -10.22 4.57 -6.00
N ASP A 61 -9.16 3.81 -5.67
CA ASP A 61 -8.61 3.70 -4.31
C ASP A 61 -8.17 5.05 -3.72
N PRO A 62 -8.80 5.53 -2.62
CA PRO A 62 -8.46 6.80 -1.98
C PRO A 62 -6.99 6.93 -1.55
N ALA A 63 -6.30 5.81 -1.33
CA ALA A 63 -4.89 5.82 -0.97
C ALA A 63 -3.97 6.29 -2.12
N ALA A 64 -4.39 6.17 -3.38
CA ALA A 64 -3.56 6.46 -4.56
C ALA A 64 -3.53 7.94 -4.96
N TRP A 65 -4.35 8.80 -4.36
CA TRP A 65 -4.73 10.13 -4.84
C TRP A 65 -3.65 11.24 -4.87
N ALA A 66 -2.33 10.98 -4.78
CA ALA A 66 -1.34 12.08 -4.66
C ALA A 66 0.17 11.79 -4.94
N SER A 67 0.59 11.03 -5.96
CA SER A 67 2.05 10.85 -6.24
C SER A 67 2.54 11.50 -7.54
N ASP A 68 3.28 12.62 -7.45
CA ASP A 68 3.76 13.33 -8.64
C ASP A 68 4.88 12.59 -9.41
N PHE A 69 5.82 11.94 -8.71
CA PHE A 69 6.94 11.25 -9.36
C PHE A 69 6.55 9.88 -9.90
N GLY A 70 5.82 9.06 -9.13
CA GLY A 70 5.32 7.78 -9.64
C GLY A 70 4.39 7.94 -10.82
N TYR A 71 3.52 8.95 -10.79
CA TYR A 71 2.67 9.28 -11.94
C TYR A 71 3.49 9.67 -13.19
N ALA A 72 4.58 10.42 -13.01
CA ALA A 72 5.47 10.74 -14.12
C ALA A 72 6.15 9.49 -14.68
N LEU A 73 6.61 8.57 -13.82
CA LEU A 73 7.26 7.32 -14.23
C LEU A 73 6.29 6.36 -14.92
N ASP A 74 5.06 6.21 -14.40
CA ASP A 74 4.03 5.36 -14.98
C ASP A 74 3.75 5.68 -16.46
N ARG A 75 3.80 6.97 -16.82
CA ARG A 75 3.58 7.43 -18.21
C ARG A 75 4.73 7.13 -19.17
N VAL A 76 5.94 6.87 -18.67
CA VAL A 76 7.14 6.72 -19.50
C VAL A 76 7.79 5.35 -19.38
N ALA A 77 7.47 4.60 -18.32
CA ALA A 77 8.06 3.31 -18.06
C ALA A 77 7.51 2.26 -19.04
N ILE A 78 8.39 1.40 -19.53
CA ILE A 78 7.99 0.21 -20.26
C ILE A 78 7.59 -0.88 -19.26
N ARG A 79 6.50 -1.57 -19.53
CA ARG A 79 6.07 -2.70 -18.70
C ARG A 79 7.04 -3.88 -18.88
N LEU A 80 7.52 -4.42 -17.77
CA LEU A 80 8.49 -5.52 -17.78
C LEU A 80 7.83 -6.90 -17.77
N ASP A 81 6.57 -7.00 -17.32
CA ASP A 81 5.78 -8.21 -17.51
C ASP A 81 5.38 -8.37 -18.98
N ASN A 82 5.99 -9.35 -19.64
CA ASN A 82 5.84 -9.59 -21.07
C ASN A 82 4.73 -10.58 -21.41
N ARG A 83 3.97 -11.08 -20.41
CA ARG A 83 2.82 -11.96 -20.67
C ARG A 83 1.78 -11.23 -21.50
N SER A 84 1.24 -11.90 -22.52
CA SER A 84 0.12 -11.39 -23.30
C SER A 84 -1.15 -11.34 -22.45
N ASN A 85 -2.14 -10.58 -22.89
CA ASN A 85 -3.43 -10.54 -22.19
C ASN A 85 -4.07 -11.93 -22.10
N ASP A 86 -3.96 -12.76 -23.15
CA ASP A 86 -4.50 -14.12 -23.15
C ASP A 86 -3.75 -15.02 -22.14
N GLN A 87 -2.42 -14.90 -22.07
CA GLN A 87 -1.62 -15.61 -21.08
C GLN A 87 -1.97 -15.17 -19.64
N LEU A 88 -2.20 -13.87 -19.42
CA LEU A 88 -2.63 -13.37 -18.11
C LEU A 88 -4.01 -13.92 -17.73
N ARG A 89 -4.97 -13.92 -18.65
CA ARG A 89 -6.31 -14.50 -18.41
C ARG A 89 -6.22 -15.99 -18.09
N GLU A 90 -5.43 -16.75 -18.84
CA GLU A 90 -5.23 -18.18 -18.60
C GLU A 90 -4.59 -18.42 -17.22
N GLN A 91 -3.48 -17.72 -16.93
CA GLN A 91 -2.76 -17.90 -15.67
C GLN A 91 -3.54 -17.44 -14.45
N ALA A 92 -4.40 -16.44 -14.58
CA ALA A 92 -5.27 -15.97 -13.50
C ALA A 92 -6.16 -17.07 -12.89
N PHE A 93 -6.49 -18.13 -13.66
CA PHE A 93 -7.36 -19.22 -13.19
C PHE A 93 -6.69 -20.59 -13.17
N GLN A 94 -5.63 -20.79 -13.95
CA GLN A 94 -5.03 -22.11 -14.15
C GLN A 94 -3.66 -22.27 -13.49
N HIS A 95 -3.01 -21.18 -13.07
CA HIS A 95 -1.70 -21.29 -12.45
C HIS A 95 -1.81 -22.04 -11.10
N PRO A 96 -0.97 -23.05 -10.83
CA PRO A 96 -1.06 -23.83 -9.58
C PRO A 96 -0.76 -22.97 -8.35
N ASP A 97 0.14 -22.00 -8.50
CA ASP A 97 0.52 -21.07 -7.45
C ASP A 97 -0.46 -19.88 -7.32
N PRO A 98 -1.11 -19.67 -6.16
CA PRO A 98 -2.03 -18.55 -5.92
C PRO A 98 -1.41 -17.17 -6.11
N ALA A 99 -0.15 -16.96 -5.74
CA ALA A 99 0.48 -15.65 -5.90
C ALA A 99 0.67 -15.30 -7.38
N MET A 100 0.90 -16.31 -8.23
CA MET A 100 0.99 -16.10 -9.68
C MET A 100 -0.37 -15.88 -10.33
N ARG A 101 -1.45 -16.48 -9.80
CA ARG A 101 -2.82 -16.16 -10.19
C ARG A 101 -3.15 -14.71 -9.85
N GLU A 102 -2.94 -14.30 -8.60
CA GLU A 102 -3.12 -12.92 -8.13
C GLU A 102 -2.29 -11.92 -8.94
N GLN A 103 -1.02 -12.23 -9.19
CA GLN A 103 -0.14 -11.39 -9.98
C GLN A 103 -0.63 -11.23 -11.42
N ALA A 104 -1.24 -12.26 -12.01
CA ALA A 104 -1.87 -12.14 -13.33
C ALA A 104 -3.12 -11.25 -13.29
N LEU A 105 -3.94 -11.35 -12.23
CA LEU A 105 -5.12 -10.51 -12.02
C LEU A 105 -4.76 -9.03 -11.91
N PHE A 106 -3.78 -8.69 -11.06
CA PHE A 106 -3.36 -7.30 -10.86
C PHE A 106 -2.70 -6.70 -12.09
N GLU A 107 -1.84 -7.45 -12.77
CA GLU A 107 -1.23 -7.00 -14.02
C GLU A 107 -2.28 -6.80 -15.13
N TYR A 108 -3.30 -7.66 -15.18
CA TYR A 108 -4.41 -7.52 -16.12
C TYR A 108 -5.26 -6.29 -15.81
N ALA A 109 -5.53 -6.02 -14.52
CA ALA A 109 -6.26 -4.85 -14.07
C ALA A 109 -5.48 -3.53 -14.30
N ASP A 110 -4.16 -3.53 -14.08
CA ASP A 110 -3.27 -2.38 -14.36
C ASP A 110 -3.18 -2.03 -15.86
N ARG A 111 -3.58 -2.97 -16.74
CA ARG A 111 -3.72 -2.72 -18.17
C ARG A 111 -5.06 -2.08 -18.55
N ASP A 112 -5.98 -1.93 -17.59
CA ASP A 112 -7.28 -1.26 -17.72
C ASP A 112 -8.12 -1.76 -18.90
N HIS A 113 -8.23 -3.09 -19.04
CA HIS A 113 -9.09 -3.71 -20.05
C HIS A 113 -10.57 -3.61 -19.66
N GLU A 114 -11.45 -3.53 -20.67
CA GLU A 114 -12.90 -3.34 -20.46
C GLU A 114 -13.56 -4.44 -19.61
N ASP A 115 -13.03 -5.67 -19.68
CA ASP A 115 -13.52 -6.84 -18.94
C ASP A 115 -12.74 -7.13 -17.65
N ALA A 116 -11.81 -6.26 -17.24
CA ALA A 116 -11.00 -6.47 -16.03
C ALA A 116 -11.85 -6.66 -14.77
N VAL A 117 -12.90 -5.85 -14.58
CA VAL A 117 -13.82 -6.01 -13.44
C VAL A 117 -14.54 -7.37 -13.47
N ALA A 118 -14.97 -7.82 -14.65
CA ALA A 118 -15.66 -9.10 -14.79
C ALA A 118 -14.71 -10.28 -14.49
N LEU A 119 -13.48 -10.20 -14.97
CA LEU A 119 -12.44 -11.20 -14.72
C LEU A 119 -12.08 -11.28 -13.22
N LEU A 120 -11.91 -10.13 -12.55
CA LEU A 120 -11.66 -10.07 -11.12
C LEU A 120 -12.83 -10.61 -10.29
N ALA A 121 -14.07 -10.31 -10.68
CA ALA A 121 -15.26 -10.85 -10.02
C ALA A 121 -15.35 -12.37 -10.19
N GLU A 122 -14.98 -12.92 -11.34
CA GLU A 122 -14.90 -14.38 -11.52
C GLU A 122 -13.84 -15.00 -10.60
N ALA A 123 -12.67 -14.37 -10.47
CA ALA A 123 -11.63 -14.84 -9.55
C ALA A 123 -12.09 -14.80 -8.08
N ALA A 124 -12.71 -13.70 -7.65
CA ALA A 124 -13.26 -13.58 -6.31
C ALA A 124 -14.34 -14.63 -5.99
N ARG A 125 -15.06 -15.11 -7.01
CA ARG A 125 -16.10 -16.15 -6.88
C ARG A 125 -15.55 -17.58 -6.88
N THR A 126 -14.49 -17.84 -7.64
CA THR A 126 -14.09 -19.21 -8.00
C THR A 126 -12.73 -19.64 -7.45
N ASP A 127 -11.86 -18.71 -7.08
CA ASP A 127 -10.54 -19.06 -6.56
C ASP A 127 -10.68 -19.79 -5.21
N GLN A 128 -9.86 -20.82 -5.01
CA GLN A 128 -9.85 -21.62 -3.78
C GLN A 128 -9.03 -20.96 -2.68
N ASP A 129 -8.12 -20.05 -3.06
CA ASP A 129 -7.29 -19.32 -2.13
C ASP A 129 -8.04 -18.06 -1.64
N ARG A 130 -8.34 -18.01 -0.34
CA ARG A 130 -9.07 -16.90 0.28
C ARG A 130 -8.38 -15.55 0.08
N GLN A 131 -7.05 -15.54 0.04
CA GLN A 131 -6.29 -14.30 -0.14
C GLN A 131 -6.43 -13.77 -1.58
N VAL A 132 -6.33 -14.63 -2.59
CA VAL A 132 -6.63 -14.24 -3.98
C VAL A 132 -8.03 -13.63 -4.10
N ARG A 133 -9.02 -14.19 -3.41
CA ARG A 133 -10.40 -13.69 -3.45
C ARG A 133 -10.54 -12.27 -2.92
N TRP A 134 -10.03 -11.95 -1.71
CA TRP A 134 -10.14 -10.58 -1.20
C TRP A 134 -9.23 -9.60 -1.94
N ASP A 135 -8.10 -10.06 -2.48
CA ASP A 135 -7.18 -9.20 -3.22
C ASP A 135 -7.75 -8.87 -4.60
N ALA A 136 -8.54 -9.78 -5.19
CA ALA A 136 -9.37 -9.48 -6.35
C ALA A 136 -10.45 -8.42 -6.04
N LEU A 137 -11.12 -8.47 -4.87
CA LEU A 137 -12.05 -7.42 -4.46
C LEU A 137 -11.34 -6.07 -4.31
N TRP A 138 -10.11 -6.05 -3.77
CA TRP A 138 -9.34 -4.82 -3.68
C TRP A 138 -8.95 -4.28 -5.06
N ALA A 139 -8.53 -5.15 -5.99
CA ALA A 139 -8.28 -4.74 -7.37
C ALA A 139 -9.54 -4.16 -8.05
N ILE A 140 -10.73 -4.70 -7.78
CA ILE A 140 -12.01 -4.11 -8.24
C ILE A 140 -12.20 -2.70 -7.66
N GLU A 141 -11.93 -2.52 -6.35
CA GLU A 141 -12.00 -1.20 -5.71
C GLU A 141 -11.03 -0.19 -6.33
N LYS A 142 -9.82 -0.64 -6.69
CA LYS A 142 -8.83 0.19 -7.37
C LYS A 142 -9.32 0.70 -8.73
N LEU A 143 -9.98 -0.14 -9.52
CA LEU A 143 -10.58 0.26 -10.80
C LEU A 143 -11.73 1.26 -10.58
N GLY A 144 -12.50 1.07 -9.52
CA GLY A 144 -13.53 2.01 -9.08
C GLY A 144 -14.69 2.19 -10.07
N GLY A 145 -15.52 3.20 -9.80
CA GLY A 145 -16.69 3.52 -10.60
C GLY A 145 -17.90 2.60 -10.40
N PRO A 146 -19.02 2.86 -11.11
CA PRO A 146 -20.28 2.14 -10.89
C PRO A 146 -20.20 0.64 -11.16
N THR A 147 -19.41 0.22 -12.15
CA THR A 147 -19.22 -1.21 -12.48
C THR A 147 -18.51 -1.94 -11.36
N ALA A 148 -17.47 -1.34 -10.75
CA ALA A 148 -16.81 -1.92 -9.59
C ALA A 148 -17.76 -2.04 -8.39
N ILE A 149 -18.54 -0.99 -8.09
CA ILE A 149 -19.53 -1.02 -7.01
C ILE A 149 -20.56 -2.14 -7.24
N ALA A 150 -21.05 -2.30 -8.47
CA ALA A 150 -21.99 -3.36 -8.81
C ALA A 150 -21.38 -4.75 -8.62
N ALA A 151 -20.15 -4.97 -9.11
CA ALA A 151 -19.44 -6.24 -8.97
C ALA A 151 -19.14 -6.58 -7.50
N LEU A 152 -18.65 -5.63 -6.70
CA LEU A 152 -18.46 -5.80 -5.25
C LEU A 152 -19.79 -6.17 -4.56
N GLY A 153 -20.91 -5.63 -5.04
CA GLY A 153 -22.25 -5.89 -4.50
C GLY A 153 -22.64 -7.36 -4.53
N GLU A 154 -22.09 -8.16 -5.45
CA GLU A 154 -22.34 -9.60 -5.54
C GLU A 154 -21.79 -10.38 -4.34
N PHE A 155 -20.80 -9.81 -3.65
CA PHE A 155 -20.08 -10.46 -2.54
C PHE A 155 -20.58 -10.03 -1.16
N LEU A 156 -21.57 -9.13 -1.07
CA LEU A 156 -22.10 -8.65 0.23
C LEU A 156 -22.69 -9.75 1.13
N THR A 157 -23.05 -10.89 0.54
CA THR A 157 -23.58 -12.07 1.24
C THR A 157 -22.75 -13.32 0.94
N ASP A 158 -21.45 -13.16 0.70
CA ASP A 158 -20.54 -14.28 0.53
C ASP A 158 -20.55 -15.20 1.77
N ASP A 159 -20.39 -16.50 1.56
CA ASP A 159 -20.34 -17.48 2.65
C ASP A 159 -19.10 -17.29 3.53
N ASP A 160 -18.02 -16.71 2.98
CA ASP A 160 -16.85 -16.29 3.74
C ASP A 160 -17.08 -14.88 4.32
N PRO A 161 -17.16 -14.72 5.67
CA PRO A 161 -17.41 -13.44 6.31
C PRO A 161 -16.34 -12.37 5.99
N GLU A 162 -15.09 -12.78 5.71
CA GLU A 162 -14.04 -11.84 5.36
C GLU A 162 -14.24 -11.24 3.97
N ILE A 163 -14.68 -12.06 3.01
CA ILE A 163 -15.02 -11.61 1.66
C ILE A 163 -16.22 -10.67 1.70
N ALA A 164 -17.26 -11.02 2.45
CA ALA A 164 -18.45 -10.19 2.62
C ALA A 164 -18.14 -8.83 3.26
N GLU A 165 -17.28 -8.81 4.29
CA GLU A 165 -16.90 -7.57 4.93
C GLU A 165 -15.99 -6.70 4.05
N TRP A 166 -15.02 -7.28 3.33
CA TRP A 166 -14.19 -6.53 2.38
C TRP A 166 -15.03 -5.89 1.29
N ALA A 167 -16.00 -6.61 0.73
CA ALA A 167 -16.93 -6.06 -0.26
C ALA A 167 -17.70 -4.85 0.29
N LYS A 168 -18.26 -4.98 1.51
CA LYS A 168 -18.96 -3.88 2.20
C LYS A 168 -18.07 -2.66 2.41
N LEU A 169 -16.85 -2.88 2.89
CA LEU A 169 -15.85 -1.85 3.15
C LEU A 169 -15.50 -1.10 1.87
N PHE A 170 -15.15 -1.82 0.81
CA PHE A 170 -14.75 -1.22 -0.46
C PHE A 170 -15.89 -0.45 -1.14
N ILE A 171 -17.12 -0.96 -1.07
CA ILE A 171 -18.30 -0.22 -1.56
C ILE A 171 -18.45 1.11 -0.82
N SER A 172 -18.37 1.10 0.52
CA SER A 172 -18.56 2.33 1.29
C SER A 172 -17.42 3.32 1.06
N GLU A 173 -16.19 2.84 0.88
CA GLU A 173 -15.04 3.68 0.51
C GLU A 173 -15.24 4.36 -0.84
N LEU A 174 -15.67 3.62 -1.87
CA LEU A 174 -15.93 4.19 -3.19
C LEU A 174 -17.09 5.19 -3.18
N GLN A 175 -18.12 4.94 -2.36
CA GLN A 175 -19.31 5.79 -2.31
C GLN A 175 -19.14 7.04 -1.45
N THR A 176 -18.40 6.93 -0.35
CA THR A 176 -18.38 7.96 0.71
C THR A 176 -17.00 8.38 1.16
N GLY A 177 -15.96 7.62 0.77
CA GLY A 177 -14.62 7.73 1.33
C GLY A 177 -14.47 7.10 2.71
N ASP A 178 -15.54 6.71 3.39
CA ASP A 178 -15.52 6.14 4.74
C ASP A 178 -15.71 4.61 4.71
N PRO A 179 -14.94 3.84 5.50
CA PRO A 179 -15.11 2.40 5.58
C PRO A 179 -16.32 2.02 6.44
N ALA A 180 -17.00 0.93 6.07
CA ALA A 180 -18.10 0.34 6.80
C ALA A 180 -17.81 -1.14 7.08
N PHE A 181 -18.06 -1.57 8.32
CA PHE A 181 -17.73 -2.90 8.83
C PHE A 181 -18.99 -3.69 9.18
N ASP A 182 -18.84 -4.97 9.41
CA ASP A 182 -19.90 -5.82 9.93
C ASP A 182 -20.12 -5.68 11.46
N GLY A 183 -20.98 -6.55 11.98
CA GLY A 183 -21.41 -6.56 13.37
C GLY A 183 -20.54 -7.38 14.32
N ARG A 184 -19.52 -8.11 13.85
CA ARG A 184 -18.78 -9.09 14.66
C ARG A 184 -18.08 -8.42 15.85
N SER A 185 -18.00 -9.16 16.96
CA SER A 185 -17.27 -8.74 18.16
C SER A 185 -15.77 -8.86 17.96
N GLY A 186 -15.00 -8.13 18.77
CA GLY A 186 -13.54 -8.21 18.79
C GLY A 186 -13.03 -8.89 20.05
N LEU A 187 -11.96 -9.67 19.92
CA LEU A 187 -11.23 -10.32 21.00
C LEU A 187 -9.83 -9.73 21.12
N TYR A 188 -9.53 -9.19 22.31
CA TYR A 188 -8.18 -8.76 22.70
C TYR A 188 -7.49 -9.89 23.47
N THR A 189 -6.28 -10.25 23.04
CA THR A 189 -5.43 -11.21 23.72
C THR A 189 -4.51 -10.47 24.70
N PRO A 190 -4.62 -10.72 26.02
CA PRO A 190 -3.72 -10.13 27.01
C PRO A 190 -2.26 -10.54 26.81
N ASP A 191 -1.35 -9.79 27.43
CA ASP A 191 0.08 -10.10 27.50
C ASP A 191 0.81 -10.20 26.14
N ARG A 192 0.24 -9.59 25.09
CA ARG A 192 0.90 -9.40 23.80
C ARG A 192 1.68 -8.08 23.76
N THR A 193 2.77 -8.05 23.01
CA THR A 193 3.61 -6.86 22.79
C THR A 193 2.86 -5.71 22.13
N PHE A 194 1.90 -6.03 21.26
CA PHE A 194 1.13 -5.06 20.49
C PHE A 194 -0.37 -5.14 20.83
N ASP A 195 -1.01 -3.98 20.83
CA ASP A 195 -2.44 -3.83 21.08
C ASP A 195 -3.28 -4.22 19.87
N GLU A 196 -2.73 -4.04 18.67
CA GLU A 196 -3.30 -4.51 17.41
C GLU A 196 -2.20 -5.14 16.52
N THR A 197 -2.52 -6.19 15.77
CA THR A 197 -1.64 -6.82 14.75
C THR A 197 -2.37 -6.89 13.41
N ILE A 198 -2.33 -5.80 12.66
CA ILE A 198 -3.13 -5.61 11.44
C ILE A 198 -2.36 -6.18 10.23
N PHE A 199 -2.91 -7.22 9.59
CA PHE A 199 -2.40 -7.76 8.34
C PHE A 199 -2.55 -6.72 7.21
N LEU A 200 -1.45 -6.36 6.56
CA LEU A 200 -1.46 -5.37 5.48
C LEU A 200 -1.49 -6.06 4.11
N LEU A 201 -2.51 -5.73 3.32
CA LEU A 201 -2.54 -5.90 1.88
C LEU A 201 -1.74 -4.75 1.28
N ILE A 202 -0.72 -5.07 0.48
CA ILE A 202 0.19 -4.06 -0.08
C ILE A 202 0.39 -4.33 -1.57
N HIS A 203 -0.09 -3.41 -2.39
CA HIS A 203 0.16 -3.40 -3.83
C HIS A 203 1.14 -2.26 -4.13
N CYS A 204 2.13 -2.51 -4.98
CA CYS A 204 3.08 -1.47 -5.36
C CYS A 204 3.56 -1.59 -6.79
N ASP A 205 3.98 -0.47 -7.34
CA ASP A 205 4.73 -0.41 -8.59
C ASP A 205 6.21 -0.19 -8.29
N LEU A 206 7.03 -1.03 -8.91
CA LEU A 206 8.47 -0.88 -8.95
C LEU A 206 8.85 -0.27 -10.29
N TYR A 207 9.32 0.96 -10.23
CA TYR A 207 9.91 1.64 -11.36
C TYR A 207 11.42 1.43 -11.33
N VAL A 208 11.96 0.65 -12.26
CA VAL A 208 13.37 0.29 -12.30
C VAL A 208 14.06 1.04 -13.43
N ARG A 209 15.08 1.82 -13.11
CA ARG A 209 15.94 2.46 -14.10
C ARG A 209 16.72 1.37 -14.85
N LEU A 210 16.53 1.31 -16.17
CA LEU A 210 17.08 0.26 -17.03
C LEU A 210 18.46 0.58 -17.59
N ASP A 211 18.87 1.85 -17.54
CA ASP A 211 20.17 2.28 -18.03
C ASP A 211 20.76 3.50 -17.27
N PRO A 212 22.03 3.84 -17.52
CA PRO A 212 22.67 4.97 -16.86
C PRO A 212 22.17 6.35 -17.29
N SER A 213 21.44 6.50 -18.40
CA SER A 213 20.98 7.82 -18.86
C SER A 213 19.77 8.33 -18.09
N ASN A 214 19.14 7.49 -17.26
CA ASN A 214 17.97 7.83 -16.45
C ASN A 214 16.73 8.19 -17.29
N THR A 215 16.72 7.78 -18.57
CA THR A 215 15.61 8.03 -19.50
C THR A 215 14.77 6.80 -19.78
N HIS A 216 15.33 5.60 -19.57
CA HIS A 216 14.60 4.34 -19.76
C HIS A 216 14.26 3.72 -18.42
N TRP A 217 12.97 3.58 -18.16
CA TRP A 217 12.42 3.01 -16.94
C TRP A 217 11.57 1.80 -17.28
N GLY A 218 11.63 0.78 -16.45
CA GLY A 218 10.76 -0.38 -16.47
C GLY A 218 9.74 -0.31 -15.34
N LYS A 219 8.53 -0.82 -15.53
CA LYS A 219 7.50 -0.98 -14.49
C LYS A 219 7.24 -2.47 -14.27
N ILE A 220 7.26 -2.89 -13.00
CA ILE A 220 6.66 -4.14 -12.53
C ILE A 220 5.62 -3.75 -11.48
N SER A 221 4.38 -4.15 -11.69
CA SER A 221 3.37 -4.05 -10.64
C SER A 221 3.47 -5.32 -9.78
N LEU A 222 3.55 -5.19 -8.46
CA LEU A 222 3.57 -6.33 -7.53
C LEU A 222 2.24 -6.40 -6.79
N ALA A 223 1.56 -7.54 -6.98
CA ALA A 223 0.37 -7.89 -6.22
C ALA A 223 0.72 -8.24 -4.76
N PRO A 224 -0.25 -8.21 -3.84
CA PRO A 224 -0.02 -8.41 -2.40
C PRO A 224 0.82 -9.63 -2.01
N GLN A 225 0.48 -10.81 -2.51
CA GLN A 225 1.25 -12.03 -2.25
C GLN A 225 2.62 -11.99 -2.94
N GLY A 226 2.69 -11.43 -4.15
CA GLY A 226 3.96 -11.27 -4.88
C GLY A 226 4.95 -10.37 -4.13
N LEU A 227 4.47 -9.25 -3.57
CA LEU A 227 5.26 -8.37 -2.71
C LEU A 227 5.66 -9.06 -1.41
N ALA A 228 4.71 -9.74 -0.75
CA ALA A 228 4.95 -10.44 0.50
C ALA A 228 6.06 -11.50 0.36
N ARG A 229 6.15 -12.18 -0.78
CA ARG A 229 7.26 -13.10 -1.07
C ARG A 229 8.61 -12.40 -1.14
N ILE A 230 8.69 -11.30 -1.88
CA ILE A 230 9.98 -10.61 -2.08
C ILE A 230 10.44 -9.88 -0.81
N TYR A 231 9.55 -9.11 -0.20
CA TYR A 231 9.89 -8.14 0.85
C TYR A 231 9.37 -8.49 2.25
N GLY A 232 8.56 -9.55 2.35
CA GLY A 232 7.97 -10.05 3.58
C GLY A 232 6.51 -9.60 3.76
N GLN A 233 5.70 -10.48 4.34
CA GLN A 233 4.33 -10.15 4.72
C GLN A 233 4.35 -9.13 5.86
N ALA A 234 3.74 -7.96 5.64
CA ALA A 234 3.79 -6.85 6.59
C ALA A 234 2.60 -6.84 7.54
N HIS A 235 2.86 -6.49 8.80
CA HIS A 235 1.87 -6.23 9.83
C HIS A 235 2.07 -4.83 10.42
N ALA A 236 1.00 -4.04 10.49
CA ALA A 236 1.00 -2.82 11.28
C ALA A 236 0.70 -3.15 12.74
N CYS A 237 1.63 -2.79 13.62
CA CYS A 237 1.61 -3.18 15.02
C CYS A 237 1.57 -1.94 15.93
N PRO A 238 0.42 -1.24 16.02
CA PRO A 238 0.27 -0.09 16.90
C PRO A 238 0.08 -0.51 18.36
N ASN A 239 0.37 0.44 19.25
CA ASN A 239 0.00 0.39 20.66
C ASN A 239 -0.81 1.65 20.98
N VAL A 240 -1.90 1.52 21.73
CA VAL A 240 -2.79 2.64 22.07
C VAL A 240 -2.02 3.83 22.64
N ALA A 241 -1.01 3.55 23.46
CA ALA A 241 -0.17 4.56 24.11
C ALA A 241 0.76 5.33 23.15
N THR A 242 1.05 4.80 21.97
CA THR A 242 2.08 5.34 21.07
C THR A 242 1.64 5.55 19.61
N ARG A 243 0.50 4.98 19.20
CA ARG A 243 0.02 4.94 17.80
C ARG A 243 -0.09 6.28 17.09
N GLU A 244 -0.17 7.38 17.83
CA GLU A 244 -0.20 8.73 17.27
C GLU A 244 1.16 9.23 16.78
N LYS A 245 2.27 8.64 17.27
CA LYS A 245 3.64 9.11 17.02
C LYS A 245 4.63 8.02 16.61
N GLN A 246 4.27 6.76 16.80
CA GLN A 246 5.13 5.61 16.58
C GLN A 246 4.32 4.39 16.14
N LEU A 247 4.88 3.63 15.20
CA LEU A 247 4.32 2.38 14.69
C LEU A 247 5.46 1.41 14.36
N VAL A 248 5.33 0.15 14.74
CA VAL A 248 6.17 -0.92 14.18
C VAL A 248 5.48 -1.49 12.96
N ILE A 249 6.22 -1.60 11.86
CA ILE A 249 5.86 -2.46 10.74
C ILE A 249 6.77 -3.68 10.84
N ALA A 250 6.20 -4.80 11.28
CA ALA A 250 6.91 -6.07 11.34
C ALA A 250 6.70 -6.84 10.05
N LYS A 251 7.75 -7.49 9.56
CA LYS A 251 7.68 -8.30 8.33
C LYS A 251 8.36 -9.62 8.52
N THR A 252 7.79 -10.65 7.89
CA THR A 252 8.38 -11.99 7.82
C THR A 252 8.46 -12.43 6.37
N ILE A 253 9.64 -12.93 5.95
CA ILE A 253 9.83 -13.59 4.67
C ILE A 253 9.97 -15.09 4.93
N ASP A 254 9.05 -15.87 4.42
CA ASP A 254 9.08 -17.33 4.52
C ASP A 254 9.90 -17.93 3.38
N GLY A 255 10.53 -19.08 3.65
CA GLY A 255 11.27 -19.85 2.64
C GLY A 255 12.63 -19.25 2.23
N LEU A 256 13.10 -18.19 2.92
CA LEU A 256 14.43 -17.63 2.69
C LEU A 256 15.52 -18.46 3.38
N HIS A 257 15.28 -18.89 4.62
CA HIS A 257 16.23 -19.72 5.38
C HIS A 257 16.04 -21.21 5.08
N GLN A 258 17.16 -21.96 5.05
CA GLN A 258 17.15 -23.40 4.75
C GLN A 258 16.46 -24.25 5.83
N ASP A 259 16.42 -23.77 7.07
CA ASP A 259 15.79 -24.44 8.22
C ASP A 259 14.27 -24.20 8.29
N GLY A 260 13.73 -23.33 7.43
CA GLY A 260 12.33 -22.96 7.40
C GLY A 260 11.92 -21.89 8.41
N SER A 261 12.86 -21.34 9.19
CA SER A 261 12.59 -20.18 10.06
C SER A 261 12.26 -18.94 9.22
N PRO A 262 11.37 -18.05 9.70
CA PRO A 262 11.07 -16.81 8.99
C PRO A 262 12.24 -15.83 9.09
N HIS A 263 12.55 -15.13 8.00
CA HIS A 263 13.42 -13.97 8.06
C HIS A 263 12.62 -12.75 8.53
N CYS A 264 12.97 -12.21 9.69
CA CYS A 264 12.31 -11.04 10.27
C CYS A 264 12.98 -9.73 9.81
N ASP A 265 12.17 -8.73 9.45
CA ASP A 265 12.64 -7.42 9.01
C ASP A 265 11.70 -6.31 9.50
N ASN A 266 12.00 -5.79 10.70
CA ASN A 266 11.14 -4.91 11.48
C ASN A 266 11.54 -3.43 11.34
N TYR A 267 10.56 -2.58 11.08
CA TYR A 267 10.76 -1.15 10.89
C TYR A 267 10.05 -0.37 11.97
N LEU A 268 10.82 0.40 12.73
CA LEU A 268 10.25 1.41 13.61
C LEU A 268 10.00 2.69 12.82
N PHE A 269 8.73 3.04 12.69
CA PHE A 269 8.27 4.29 12.10
C PHE A 269 7.97 5.31 13.18
N ARG A 270 8.36 6.56 12.95
CA ARG A 270 8.04 7.70 13.81
C ARG A 270 7.50 8.86 12.99
N GLY A 271 6.65 9.65 13.61
CA GLY A 271 6.12 10.86 13.01
C GLY A 271 4.97 11.41 13.84
N PHE A 272 3.91 11.85 13.18
CA PHE A 272 2.75 12.39 13.84
C PHE A 272 1.46 11.96 13.15
N THR A 273 0.39 11.97 13.93
CA THR A 273 -0.98 11.77 13.47
C THR A 273 -1.78 12.99 13.84
N ASP A 274 -2.58 13.47 12.89
CA ASP A 274 -3.56 14.51 13.11
C ASP A 274 -4.98 13.92 13.09
N ARG A 275 -5.73 14.17 14.16
CA ARG A 275 -7.10 13.70 14.32
C ARG A 275 -8.06 14.75 13.78
N THR A 276 -8.39 14.64 12.49
CA THR A 276 -9.42 15.51 11.89
C THR A 276 -10.84 15.15 12.35
N ARG A 277 -11.06 13.92 12.85
CA ARG A 277 -12.29 13.48 13.53
C ARG A 277 -11.93 12.57 14.71
N ARG A 278 -12.89 12.32 15.62
CA ARG A 278 -12.67 11.46 16.80
C ARG A 278 -12.39 10.00 16.43
N ASP A 279 -13.00 9.53 15.34
CA ASP A 279 -13.00 8.14 14.86
C ASP A 279 -11.88 7.81 13.86
N ARG A 280 -11.00 8.76 13.53
CA ARG A 280 -9.88 8.54 12.59
C ARG A 280 -8.71 9.47 12.84
N GLY A 281 -7.53 9.04 12.39
CA GLY A 281 -6.32 9.85 12.40
C GLY A 281 -5.60 9.77 11.06
N ASN A 282 -5.13 10.91 10.56
CA ASN A 282 -4.30 11.01 9.36
C ASN A 282 -2.85 11.10 9.78
N PHE A 283 -2.03 10.14 9.37
CA PHE A 283 -0.65 10.04 9.83
C PHE A 283 0.35 10.31 8.71
N PHE A 284 1.50 10.85 9.11
CA PHE A 284 2.71 10.90 8.29
C PHE A 284 3.89 10.40 9.11
N PHE A 285 4.40 9.22 8.75
CA PHE A 285 5.46 8.52 9.45
C PHE A 285 6.61 8.18 8.51
N GLU A 286 7.83 8.30 9.03
CA GLU A 286 9.06 7.91 8.35
C GLU A 286 9.84 6.93 9.21
N SER A 287 10.59 6.06 8.55
CA SER A 287 11.54 5.17 9.19
C SER A 287 12.90 5.37 8.52
N LEU A 288 13.96 5.28 9.32
CA LEU A 288 15.35 5.24 8.86
C LEU A 288 16.08 4.24 9.74
N VAL A 289 16.40 3.07 9.19
CA VAL A 289 16.95 1.95 9.97
C VAL A 289 18.24 1.43 9.33
N PRO A 290 19.22 0.99 10.14
CA PRO A 290 20.40 0.33 9.61
C PRO A 290 20.00 -1.03 9.01
N ARG A 291 20.49 -1.32 7.81
CA ARG A 291 20.34 -2.62 7.14
C ARG A 291 21.63 -3.05 6.47
N THR A 292 21.81 -4.36 6.44
CA THR A 292 22.77 -4.99 5.53
C THR A 292 22.23 -4.87 4.11
N PHE A 293 22.88 -4.04 3.29
CA PHE A 293 22.65 -3.99 1.86
C PHE A 293 23.45 -5.08 1.16
N PHE A 294 22.76 -5.93 0.40
CA PHE A 294 23.37 -7.02 -0.37
C PHE A 294 23.59 -6.60 -1.81
N LYS A 295 24.86 -6.56 -2.24
CA LYS A 295 25.22 -6.13 -3.61
C LYS A 295 24.77 -7.10 -4.69
N SER A 296 24.44 -8.34 -4.31
CA SER A 296 23.86 -9.36 -5.16
C SER A 296 22.43 -9.03 -5.60
N GLY A 297 21.76 -8.08 -4.94
CA GLY A 297 20.34 -7.80 -5.15
C GLY A 297 19.39 -8.83 -4.52
N GLN A 298 19.91 -9.79 -3.77
CA GLN A 298 19.13 -10.80 -3.04
C GLN A 298 19.41 -10.69 -1.54
N ALA A 299 18.35 -10.66 -0.74
CA ALA A 299 18.44 -10.72 0.73
C ALA A 299 19.18 -11.99 1.17
N ASP A 300 20.02 -11.85 2.19
CA ASP A 300 20.87 -12.91 2.75
C ASP A 300 21.88 -13.56 1.79
N ASP A 301 22.13 -12.96 0.63
CA ASP A 301 23.18 -13.40 -0.31
C ASP A 301 24.41 -12.46 -0.30
N PRO A 302 25.45 -12.72 0.52
CA PRO A 302 26.65 -11.90 0.59
C PRO A 302 27.67 -12.19 -0.53
N SER A 303 27.34 -13.02 -1.54
CA SER A 303 28.29 -13.49 -2.57
C SER A 303 29.00 -12.38 -3.36
N GLN A 304 28.35 -11.23 -3.53
CA GLN A 304 28.93 -10.05 -4.19
C GLN A 304 29.38 -8.97 -3.19
N GLY A 305 29.40 -9.30 -1.91
CA GLY A 305 29.71 -8.41 -0.80
C GLY A 305 28.50 -7.67 -0.24
N VAL A 306 28.68 -7.11 0.94
CA VAL A 306 27.64 -6.40 1.70
C VAL A 306 28.12 -5.02 2.13
N ARG A 307 27.15 -4.16 2.49
CA ARG A 307 27.42 -2.84 3.07
C ARG A 307 26.36 -2.47 4.10
N GLN A 308 26.76 -1.95 5.24
CA GLN A 308 25.80 -1.34 6.17
C GLN A 308 25.35 0.02 5.63
N ALA A 309 24.04 0.21 5.50
CA ALA A 309 23.44 1.46 5.04
C ALA A 309 22.16 1.77 5.80
N ASN A 310 21.81 3.06 5.91
CA ASN A 310 20.54 3.47 6.48
C ASN A 310 19.46 3.52 5.39
N ILE A 311 18.45 2.67 5.53
CA ILE A 311 17.36 2.52 4.59
C ILE A 311 16.16 3.32 5.08
N GLY A 312 15.68 4.23 4.24
CA GLY A 312 14.59 5.14 4.55
C GLY A 312 13.31 4.77 3.83
N PHE A 313 12.18 4.79 4.53
CA PHE A 313 10.84 4.62 3.96
C PHE A 313 9.87 5.63 4.56
N ALA A 314 8.95 6.12 3.74
CA ALA A 314 7.87 7.00 4.18
C ALA A 314 6.52 6.31 3.99
N ARG A 315 5.63 6.48 4.96
CA ARG A 315 4.25 6.00 4.94
C ARG A 315 3.32 7.07 5.47
N TYR A 316 2.16 7.20 4.86
CA TYR A 316 1.15 8.15 5.31
C TYR A 316 -0.21 7.71 4.81
N GLY A 317 -1.24 8.05 5.57
CA GLY A 317 -2.55 7.48 5.37
C GLY A 317 -3.51 7.83 6.49
N THR A 318 -4.55 7.01 6.63
CA THR A 318 -5.60 7.19 7.61
C THR A 318 -5.90 5.87 8.30
N TRP A 319 -5.95 5.87 9.62
CA TRP A 319 -6.54 4.77 10.39
C TRP A 319 -7.94 5.16 10.90
N HIS A 320 -8.79 4.17 11.13
CA HIS A 320 -10.17 4.30 11.60
C HIS A 320 -10.38 3.43 12.84
N LEU A 321 -11.05 3.97 13.85
CA LEU A 321 -11.33 3.28 15.11
C LEU A 321 -12.66 2.52 15.07
N GLU A 322 -12.75 1.42 15.81
CA GLU A 322 -14.02 0.76 16.13
C GLU A 322 -14.30 0.92 17.63
N PRO A 323 -15.25 1.80 18.02
CA PRO A 323 -15.59 2.03 19.42
C PRO A 323 -16.05 0.78 20.18
N ARG A 324 -16.56 -0.25 19.49
CA ARG A 324 -16.93 -1.53 20.12
C ARG A 324 -15.71 -2.34 20.55
N PHE A 325 -14.55 -2.12 19.94
CA PHE A 325 -13.33 -2.87 20.24
C PHE A 325 -12.49 -2.06 21.21
N GLN A 326 -12.51 -2.46 22.48
CA GLN A 326 -11.85 -1.74 23.56
C GLN A 326 -10.53 -2.43 23.91
N VAL A 327 -9.44 -1.65 23.88
CA VAL A 327 -8.10 -2.05 24.31
C VAL A 327 -7.59 -0.98 25.25
N ARG A 328 -7.28 -1.36 26.50
CA ARG A 328 -6.78 -0.44 27.54
C ARG A 328 -7.65 0.82 27.69
N GLU A 329 -8.97 0.66 27.72
CA GLU A 329 -9.98 1.73 27.83
C GLU A 329 -10.07 2.68 26.62
N GLU A 330 -9.42 2.34 25.50
CA GLU A 330 -9.47 3.10 24.26
C GLU A 330 -10.00 2.24 23.10
N ALA A 331 -10.58 2.90 22.10
CA ALA A 331 -11.02 2.19 20.90
C ALA A 331 -9.81 1.71 20.08
N ALA A 332 -9.86 0.46 19.58
CA ALA A 332 -8.84 -0.12 18.71
C ALA A 332 -8.92 0.44 17.28
N ILE A 333 -7.79 0.47 16.57
CA ILE A 333 -7.75 0.69 15.13
C ILE A 333 -8.37 -0.52 14.44
N ARG A 334 -9.52 -0.32 13.79
CA ARG A 334 -10.22 -1.34 13.01
C ARG A 334 -9.62 -1.52 11.63
N TYR A 335 -9.19 -0.43 11.03
CA TYR A 335 -8.80 -0.38 9.63
C TYR A 335 -7.81 0.74 9.37
N VAL A 336 -6.86 0.48 8.48
CA VAL A 336 -5.88 1.45 8.00
C VAL A 336 -5.81 1.39 6.48
N ARG A 337 -5.64 2.55 5.85
CA ARG A 337 -5.27 2.67 4.45
C ARG A 337 -4.24 3.77 4.27
N GLY A 338 -3.45 3.70 3.22
CA GLY A 338 -2.51 4.76 2.91
C GLY A 338 -1.60 4.42 1.75
N ARG A 339 -0.62 5.28 1.52
CA ARG A 339 0.43 5.04 0.53
C ARG A 339 1.80 5.13 1.16
N PHE A 340 2.76 4.55 0.47
CA PHE A 340 4.13 4.46 0.91
C PHE A 340 5.07 4.64 -0.27
N GLN A 341 6.28 5.10 0.02
CA GLN A 341 7.31 5.24 -0.98
C GLN A 341 8.70 5.04 -0.39
N GLY A 342 9.61 4.58 -1.23
CA GLY A 342 11.01 4.39 -0.89
C GLY A 342 11.84 3.99 -2.09
N TRP A 343 13.07 3.54 -1.80
CA TRP A 343 14.03 3.14 -2.81
C TRP A 343 14.41 1.67 -2.64
N GLY A 344 14.75 1.05 -3.76
CA GLY A 344 15.23 -0.32 -3.84
C GLY A 344 16.39 -0.45 -4.80
N TYR A 345 16.98 -1.65 -4.79
CA TYR A 345 17.98 -2.06 -5.75
C TYR A 345 17.56 -3.37 -6.40
N VAL A 346 17.64 -3.39 -7.71
CA VAL A 346 17.37 -4.55 -8.56
C VAL A 346 18.61 -4.79 -9.41
N ASP A 347 19.23 -5.95 -9.25
CA ASP A 347 20.27 -6.42 -10.16
C ASP A 347 19.62 -6.85 -11.48
N LEU A 348 19.66 -5.96 -12.48
CA LEU A 348 19.10 -6.21 -13.81
C LEU A 348 19.66 -7.47 -14.47
N SER A 349 20.92 -7.82 -14.19
CA SER A 349 21.54 -9.01 -14.79
C SER A 349 20.93 -10.31 -14.27
N ARG A 350 20.36 -10.29 -13.05
CA ARG A 350 19.70 -11.43 -12.44
C ARG A 350 18.26 -11.62 -12.89
N ILE A 351 17.59 -10.55 -13.32
CA ILE A 351 16.18 -10.58 -13.73
C ILE A 351 16.00 -10.60 -15.25
N ALA A 352 16.99 -10.12 -16.01
CA ALA A 352 16.89 -10.05 -17.45
C ALA A 352 16.66 -11.44 -18.08
N GLY A 353 15.62 -11.53 -18.91
CA GLY A 353 15.26 -12.76 -19.63
C GLY A 353 14.58 -13.84 -18.80
N LYS A 354 14.34 -13.61 -17.50
CA LYS A 354 13.61 -14.53 -16.63
C LYS A 354 12.11 -14.26 -16.69
N SER A 355 11.32 -15.30 -16.43
CA SER A 355 9.89 -15.16 -16.21
C SER A 355 9.63 -14.41 -14.89
N LEU A 356 8.42 -13.88 -14.73
CA LEU A 356 8.04 -13.25 -13.45
C LEU A 356 8.06 -14.27 -12.30
N GLU A 357 7.69 -15.52 -12.55
CA GLU A 357 7.74 -16.60 -11.57
C GLU A 357 9.17 -16.86 -11.05
N GLU A 358 10.17 -16.83 -11.94
CA GLU A 358 11.58 -16.96 -11.56
C GLU A 358 12.13 -15.73 -10.79
N VAL A 359 11.41 -14.60 -10.84
CA VAL A 359 11.76 -13.35 -10.15
C VAL A 359 11.02 -13.21 -8.81
N LEU A 360 9.78 -13.69 -8.71
CA LEU A 360 8.94 -13.62 -7.50
C LEU A 360 9.29 -14.73 -6.49
N VAL A 361 10.55 -14.77 -6.08
CA VAL A 361 11.07 -15.71 -5.08
C VAL A 361 11.50 -14.99 -3.79
N PRO A 362 11.52 -15.68 -2.64
CA PRO A 362 11.89 -15.09 -1.36
C PRO A 362 13.16 -14.24 -1.39
N GLY A 363 13.06 -12.99 -0.94
CA GLY A 363 14.20 -12.09 -0.81
C GLY A 363 14.82 -11.59 -2.12
N ASN A 364 14.22 -11.84 -3.29
CA ASN A 364 14.74 -11.40 -4.59
C ASN A 364 14.45 -9.91 -4.90
N GLY A 365 14.78 -9.07 -3.93
CA GLY A 365 14.69 -7.62 -3.96
C GLY A 365 15.21 -7.06 -2.65
N VAL A 366 15.99 -5.99 -2.70
CA VAL A 366 16.53 -5.34 -1.50
C VAL A 366 16.15 -3.87 -1.47
N LEU A 367 15.73 -3.40 -0.31
CA LEU A 367 15.51 -1.97 -0.10
C LEU A 367 16.85 -1.24 -0.09
N SER A 368 16.85 0.02 -0.55
CA SER A 368 18.07 0.77 -0.83
C SER A 368 17.95 2.23 -0.42
N THR A 369 19.01 3.00 -0.62
CA THR A 369 19.09 4.42 -0.26
C THR A 369 19.95 5.19 -1.25
N LEU A 370 19.52 6.40 -1.59
CA LEU A 370 20.29 7.32 -2.44
C LEU A 370 21.40 8.05 -1.67
N HIS A 371 21.40 7.99 -0.34
CA HIS A 371 22.22 8.86 0.51
C HIS A 371 23.59 8.28 0.87
N ASP A 372 23.77 6.97 0.68
CA ASP A 372 25.03 6.31 0.96
C ASP A 372 25.97 6.39 -0.27
N PRO A 373 27.28 6.68 -0.09
CA PRO A 373 28.20 6.92 -1.20
C PRO A 373 28.49 5.70 -2.09
N GLU A 374 28.21 4.48 -1.63
CA GLU A 374 28.46 3.24 -2.38
C GLU A 374 27.14 2.58 -2.80
N VAL A 375 26.12 2.58 -1.94
CA VAL A 375 24.78 2.06 -2.25
C VAL A 375 23.97 3.02 -3.13
N GLY A 376 24.14 4.33 -2.95
CA GLY A 376 23.44 5.36 -3.72
C GLY A 376 23.61 5.21 -5.24
N PRO A 377 24.85 5.06 -5.76
CA PRO A 377 25.07 4.80 -7.18
C PRO A 377 24.44 3.49 -7.70
N MET A 378 24.28 2.47 -6.86
CA MET A 378 23.64 1.19 -7.22
C MET A 378 22.12 1.29 -7.23
N THR A 379 21.55 2.14 -6.38
CA THR A 379 20.09 2.33 -6.23
C THR A 379 19.45 2.71 -7.56
N ASN A 380 18.53 1.87 -8.02
CA ASN A 380 17.91 1.98 -9.34
C ASN A 380 16.40 1.70 -9.36
N ALA A 381 15.78 1.34 -8.23
CA ALA A 381 14.34 1.12 -8.17
C ALA A 381 13.66 2.17 -7.29
N PHE A 382 12.63 2.82 -7.82
CA PHE A 382 11.70 3.64 -7.05
C PHE A 382 10.46 2.81 -6.75
N ILE A 383 10.14 2.67 -5.47
CA ILE A 383 9.02 1.85 -4.99
C ILE A 383 7.93 2.81 -4.53
N LEU A 384 6.73 2.65 -5.08
CA LEU A 384 5.55 3.40 -4.69
C LEU A 384 4.37 2.46 -4.64
N GLY A 385 3.58 2.52 -3.58
CA GLY A 385 2.38 1.69 -3.51
C GLY A 385 1.37 2.19 -2.51
N THR A 386 0.26 1.47 -2.46
CA THR A 386 -0.82 1.65 -1.50
C THR A 386 -0.90 0.45 -0.59
N PHE A 387 -1.38 0.65 0.63
CA PHE A 387 -1.69 -0.43 1.55
C PHE A 387 -3.08 -0.23 2.13
N LYS A 388 -3.73 -1.34 2.43
CA LYS A 388 -4.96 -1.43 3.22
C LYS A 388 -4.80 -2.57 4.22
N GLY A 389 -5.48 -2.48 5.36
CA GLY A 389 -5.48 -3.57 6.34
C GLY A 389 -6.56 -3.36 7.37
N LYS A 390 -7.29 -4.43 7.71
CA LYS A 390 -8.28 -4.44 8.80
C LYS A 390 -7.94 -5.53 9.79
N LEU A 391 -8.35 -5.32 11.04
CA LEU A 391 -8.50 -6.44 11.97
C LEU A 391 -9.49 -7.44 11.36
N ASN A 392 -9.24 -8.73 11.53
CA ASN A 392 -10.04 -9.78 10.93
C ASN A 392 -10.09 -11.00 11.84
N ASP A 393 -11.05 -11.87 11.55
CA ASP A 393 -11.15 -13.21 12.11
C ASP A 393 -10.16 -14.11 11.35
N TRP A 394 -8.94 -14.27 11.89
CA TRP A 394 -7.89 -14.95 11.16
C TRP A 394 -7.85 -16.44 11.44
N ASP A 395 -8.34 -16.88 12.61
CA ASP A 395 -8.43 -18.28 13.00
C ASP A 395 -9.78 -18.93 12.62
N GLY A 396 -10.77 -18.15 12.21
CA GLY A 396 -12.05 -18.60 11.70
C GLY A 396 -13.08 -18.94 12.79
N ASP A 397 -12.93 -18.40 14.00
CA ASP A 397 -13.81 -18.69 15.13
C ASP A 397 -15.11 -17.85 15.16
N GLY A 398 -15.25 -16.89 14.22
CA GLY A 398 -16.37 -15.97 14.13
C GLY A 398 -16.16 -14.63 14.85
N THR A 399 -15.01 -14.43 15.48
CA THR A 399 -14.64 -13.23 16.25
C THR A 399 -13.47 -12.52 15.58
N ILE A 400 -13.49 -11.19 15.61
CA ILE A 400 -12.36 -10.41 15.10
C ILE A 400 -11.21 -10.47 16.12
N ASP A 401 -10.07 -10.94 15.68
CA ASP A 401 -8.84 -10.87 16.44
C ASP A 401 -8.22 -9.48 16.39
N LEU A 402 -7.91 -8.92 17.56
CA LEU A 402 -7.20 -7.64 17.64
C LEU A 402 -5.69 -7.83 17.48
N ASN A 403 -5.09 -8.79 18.19
CA ASN A 403 -3.63 -8.89 18.37
C ASN A 403 -3.07 -10.32 18.55
N SER A 404 -3.81 -11.34 18.14
CA SER A 404 -3.41 -12.75 18.31
C SER A 404 -2.46 -13.28 17.23
N ARG A 405 -2.11 -12.47 16.21
CA ARG A 405 -1.09 -12.88 15.22
C ARG A 405 0.30 -12.86 15.84
N ASP A 406 1.10 -13.84 15.48
CA ASP A 406 2.52 -13.88 15.83
C ASP A 406 3.29 -12.78 15.11
N VAL A 407 3.98 -11.96 15.89
CA VAL A 407 4.81 -10.86 15.42
C VAL A 407 6.10 -10.86 16.23
N TYR A 408 7.22 -11.11 15.56
CA TYR A 408 8.54 -11.30 16.20
C TYR A 408 9.28 -9.97 16.37
N SER A 409 8.72 -9.09 17.20
CA SER A 409 9.27 -7.74 17.40
C SER A 409 8.96 -7.17 18.77
N THR A 410 9.93 -6.45 19.33
CA THR A 410 9.69 -5.51 20.45
C THR A 410 8.96 -4.25 19.98
N VAL A 411 8.50 -3.44 20.93
CA VAL A 411 7.86 -2.13 20.66
C VAL A 411 8.80 -1.10 20.00
N ASP A 412 10.11 -1.34 20.07
CA ASP A 412 11.15 -0.52 19.44
C ASP A 412 11.64 -1.11 18.09
N GLY A 413 10.99 -2.17 17.61
CA GLY A 413 11.27 -2.78 16.32
C GLY A 413 12.46 -3.75 16.34
N GLU A 414 12.96 -4.13 17.50
CA GLU A 414 14.03 -5.13 17.64
C GLU A 414 13.46 -6.54 17.52
N ILE A 415 14.26 -7.51 17.07
CA ILE A 415 13.86 -8.91 16.94
C ILE A 415 13.62 -9.50 18.34
N ASP A 416 12.48 -10.18 18.46
CA ASP A 416 11.97 -10.84 19.66
C ASP A 416 11.23 -12.10 19.18
N MET A 417 11.95 -13.21 19.02
CA MET A 417 11.43 -14.43 18.42
C MET A 417 10.53 -15.24 19.36
N ASP A 418 10.75 -15.16 20.68
CA ASP A 418 9.94 -15.84 21.69
C ASP A 418 8.75 -14.99 22.18
N GLN A 419 8.66 -13.74 21.73
CA GLN A 419 7.56 -12.81 21.95
C GLN A 419 7.40 -12.45 23.45
N ASP A 420 8.50 -12.42 24.19
CA ASP A 420 8.50 -12.07 25.62
C ASP A 420 8.56 -10.54 25.87
N GLY A 421 8.67 -9.74 24.80
CA GLY A 421 8.76 -8.29 24.82
C GLY A 421 10.19 -7.77 25.00
N VAL A 422 11.20 -8.64 25.05
CA VAL A 422 12.62 -8.34 25.20
C VAL A 422 13.35 -8.70 23.92
N ALA A 423 14.28 -7.84 23.49
CA ALA A 423 15.04 -8.12 22.29
C ALA A 423 16.00 -9.31 22.50
N ASP A 424 15.98 -10.27 21.56
CA ASP A 424 16.93 -11.39 21.52
C ASP A 424 18.38 -10.89 21.49
N ARG A 425 18.58 -9.81 20.73
CA ARG A 425 19.85 -9.08 20.64
C ARG A 425 19.57 -7.58 20.51
N PRO A 426 20.04 -6.75 21.46
CA PRO A 426 19.85 -5.30 21.41
C PRO A 426 20.35 -4.68 20.10
N GLY A 427 19.51 -3.84 19.50
CA GLY A 427 19.75 -3.10 18.26
C GLY A 427 19.53 -3.91 16.98
N LEU A 428 19.25 -5.22 17.05
CA LEU A 428 19.01 -6.04 15.87
C LEU A 428 17.53 -5.94 15.45
N THR A 429 17.27 -5.34 14.31
CA THR A 429 15.89 -5.09 13.80
C THR A 429 15.61 -5.85 12.49
N CYS A 430 16.55 -6.68 12.04
CA CYS A 430 16.49 -7.49 10.83
C CYS A 430 17.41 -8.71 11.02
N CYS A 431 17.02 -9.88 10.50
CA CYS A 431 17.80 -11.11 10.66
C CYS A 431 19.22 -10.95 10.09
N ASP A 432 20.18 -11.60 10.72
CA ASP A 432 21.58 -11.55 10.34
C ASP A 432 21.94 -12.71 9.41
N HIS A 433 22.28 -12.41 8.15
CA HIS A 433 22.81 -13.39 7.18
C HIS A 433 24.06 -14.18 7.63
N THR A 434 24.76 -13.76 8.68
CA THR A 434 25.98 -14.43 9.18
C THR A 434 25.74 -15.42 10.31
N ALA A 435 24.57 -15.37 10.94
CA ALA A 435 24.19 -16.32 11.97
C ALA A 435 23.10 -17.22 11.40
N LEU A 436 23.43 -18.51 11.18
CA LEU A 436 22.39 -19.53 11.26
C LEU A 436 21.80 -19.37 12.67
N MET A 437 20.53 -18.98 12.76
CA MET A 437 19.87 -18.89 14.05
C MET A 437 19.91 -20.29 14.70
N PRO A 438 20.05 -20.37 16.03
CA PRO A 438 20.17 -21.63 16.75
C PRO A 438 18.98 -22.57 16.55
#